data_AF-A0A2D3C426-F1
#
_entry.id   AF-A0A2D3C426-F1
#
_cell.length_a   1.000
_cell.length_b   1.000
_cell.length_c   1.000
_cell.angle_alpha   90.00
_cell.angle_beta   90.00
_cell.angle_gamma   90.00
#
_symmetry.space_group_name_H-M   'P 1'
#
loop_
_entity.id
_entity.type
_entity.pdbx_description
1 polymer ?
#
loop_
_entity_poly.entity_id
_entity_poly.type
_entity_poly.pdbx_seq_one_letter_code
_entity_poly.pdbx_strand_id
1 'polypeptide(L)'
;MTITDSLLKVRTELEDNLRNLLGIPVYLIELDAFALPCGCSGATINIRGFTVDDIEVFEEHILKFLEEATLKLEIQPSFLFARLIPGTAEVASLNARMLCDRCYRDFARGEGKQPRPDIYILKLEKNK
;
A
#
# COMPACT_ATOMS: atom_id res chain seq x y z
N MET A 1 -14.68 19.89 0.45
CA MET A 1 -13.57 19.18 -0.21
C MET A 1 -14.16 18.15 -1.13
N THR A 2 -13.70 18.10 -2.37
CA THR A 2 -14.03 17.01 -3.28
C THR A 2 -13.19 15.78 -2.96
N ILE A 3 -13.59 14.60 -3.45
CA ILE A 3 -12.79 13.38 -3.26
C ILE A 3 -11.39 13.54 -3.85
N THR A 4 -11.26 14.21 -4.99
CA THR A 4 -9.98 14.49 -5.64
C THR A 4 -9.06 15.38 -4.80
N ASP A 5 -9.61 16.34 -4.05
CA ASP A 5 -8.83 17.15 -3.11
C ASP A 5 -8.27 16.31 -1.96
N SER A 6 -9.08 15.37 -1.43
CA SER A 6 -8.66 14.44 -0.38
C SER A 6 -7.54 13.53 -0.86
N LEU A 7 -7.68 12.93 -2.06
CA LEU A 7 -6.66 12.08 -2.66
C LEU A 7 -5.35 12.85 -2.87
N LEU A 8 -5.44 14.08 -3.39
CA LEU A 8 -4.28 14.94 -3.60
C LEU A 8 -3.56 15.22 -2.28
N LYS A 9 -4.28 15.65 -1.25
CA LYS A 9 -3.72 15.98 0.06
C LYS A 9 -3.03 14.77 0.70
N VAL A 10 -3.71 13.62 0.73
CA VAL A 10 -3.17 12.39 1.31
C VAL A 10 -1.93 11.91 0.57
N ARG A 11 -1.96 11.94 -0.77
CA ARG A 11 -0.80 11.58 -1.60
C ARG A 11 0.41 12.46 -1.30
N THR A 12 0.21 13.79 -1.23
CA THR A 12 1.28 14.73 -0.94
C THR A 12 1.88 14.51 0.45
N GLU A 13 1.03 14.38 1.48
CA GLU A 13 1.49 14.14 2.85
C GLU A 13 2.28 12.82 2.97
N LEU A 14 1.82 11.76 2.30
CA LEU A 14 2.52 10.47 2.30
C LEU A 14 3.88 10.55 1.57
N GLU A 15 3.94 11.27 0.45
CA GLU A 15 5.19 11.50 -0.28
C GLU A 15 6.22 12.22 0.60
N ASP A 16 5.80 13.28 1.28
CA ASP A 16 6.68 14.05 2.18
C ASP A 16 7.15 13.20 3.35
N ASN A 17 6.27 12.40 3.95
CA ASN A 17 6.62 11.48 5.04
C ASN A 17 7.67 10.45 4.61
N LEU A 18 7.52 9.84 3.43
CA LEU A 18 8.47 8.85 2.91
C LEU A 18 9.82 9.49 2.56
N ARG A 19 9.83 10.68 1.95
CA ARG A 19 11.08 11.41 1.67
C ARG A 19 11.83 11.77 2.95
N ASN A 20 11.12 12.26 3.96
CA ASN A 20 11.71 12.63 5.24
C ASN A 20 12.26 11.41 5.99
N LEU A 21 11.56 10.27 5.92
CA LEU A 21 11.98 9.02 6.57
C LEU A 21 13.24 8.44 5.94
N LEU A 22 13.29 8.36 4.61
CA LEU A 22 14.36 7.66 3.89
C LEU A 22 15.55 8.56 3.55
N GLY A 23 15.36 9.88 3.50
CA GLY A 23 16.41 10.82 3.09
C GLY A 23 16.81 10.71 1.61
N ILE A 24 15.98 10.07 0.78
CA ILE A 24 16.19 9.90 -0.66
C ILE A 24 14.99 10.40 -1.47
N PRO A 25 15.17 10.70 -2.77
CA PRO A 25 14.06 11.05 -3.64
C PRO A 25 13.09 9.88 -3.85
N VAL A 26 11.88 10.03 -3.31
CA VAL A 26 10.74 9.14 -3.57
C VAL A 26 9.65 9.93 -4.29
N TYR A 27 8.96 9.32 -5.25
CA TYR A 27 7.89 9.96 -6.03
C TYR A 27 6.62 9.14 -6.01
N LEU A 28 5.54 9.70 -5.47
CA LEU A 28 4.18 9.16 -5.56
C LEU A 28 3.50 9.79 -6.77
N ILE A 29 3.53 9.05 -7.87
CA ILE A 29 3.07 9.53 -9.19
C ILE A 29 1.55 9.74 -9.16
N GLU A 30 0.83 8.79 -8.56
CA GLU A 30 -0.63 8.72 -8.61
C GLU A 30 -1.17 7.99 -7.39
N LEU A 31 -2.37 8.38 -6.95
CA LEU A 31 -3.15 7.68 -5.93
C LEU A 31 -4.56 7.42 -6.49
N ASP A 32 -4.85 6.14 -6.72
CA ASP A 32 -6.11 5.68 -7.29
C ASP A 32 -7.00 5.08 -6.21
N ALA A 33 -8.23 5.57 -6.08
CA ALA A 33 -9.28 4.89 -5.32
C ALA A 33 -10.11 4.01 -6.25
N PHE A 34 -10.45 2.80 -5.83
CA PHE A 34 -11.13 1.83 -6.68
C PHE A 34 -12.15 0.95 -5.95
N ALA A 35 -13.09 0.41 -6.73
CA ALA A 35 -14.03 -0.64 -6.33
C ALA A 35 -14.09 -1.71 -7.44
N LEU A 36 -13.89 -2.97 -7.06
CA LEU A 36 -13.76 -4.10 -7.98
C LEU A 36 -15.03 -4.96 -8.00
N PRO A 37 -15.31 -5.67 -9.12
CA PRO A 37 -16.51 -6.50 -9.25
C PRO A 37 -16.56 -7.69 -8.27
N CYS A 38 -15.43 -8.10 -7.70
CA CYS A 38 -15.40 -9.14 -6.67
C CYS A 38 -15.83 -8.65 -5.27
N GLY A 39 -16.13 -7.36 -5.12
CA GLY A 39 -16.45 -6.72 -3.84
C GLY A 39 -15.24 -6.20 -3.06
N CYS A 40 -14.02 -6.32 -3.60
CA CYS A 40 -12.86 -5.65 -3.01
C CYS A 40 -12.86 -4.16 -3.37
N SER A 41 -12.40 -3.32 -2.46
CA SER A 41 -12.20 -1.89 -2.68
C SER A 41 -10.91 -1.42 -2.02
N GLY A 42 -10.48 -0.19 -2.31
CA GLY A 42 -9.32 0.38 -1.63
C GLY A 42 -8.61 1.43 -2.47
N ALA A 43 -7.30 1.56 -2.23
CA ALA A 43 -6.45 2.50 -2.93
C ALA A 43 -5.12 1.87 -3.38
N THR A 44 -4.60 2.38 -4.50
CA THR A 44 -3.26 2.05 -5.02
C THR A 44 -2.46 3.34 -5.14
N ILE A 45 -1.22 3.33 -4.68
CA ILE A 45 -0.30 4.45 -4.74
C ILE A 45 0.88 4.03 -5.63
N ASN A 46 0.96 4.60 -6.83
CA ASN A 46 2.04 4.33 -7.77
C ASN A 46 3.30 5.09 -7.36
N ILE A 47 4.40 4.39 -7.15
CA ILE A 47 5.62 4.92 -6.52
C ILE A 47 6.88 4.65 -7.35
N ARG A 48 7.90 5.52 -7.24
CA ARG A 48 9.25 5.34 -7.81
C ARG A 48 10.32 5.80 -6.83
N GLY A 49 11.53 5.23 -6.97
CA GLY A 49 12.66 5.53 -6.09
C GLY A 49 12.50 4.91 -4.71
N PHE A 50 11.78 3.79 -4.63
CA PHE A 50 11.46 3.10 -3.39
C PHE A 50 11.65 1.60 -3.59
N THR A 51 12.35 0.96 -2.66
CA THR A 51 12.78 -0.44 -2.80
C THR A 51 12.21 -1.33 -1.69
N VAL A 52 12.29 -2.64 -1.89
CA VAL A 52 11.90 -3.62 -0.86
C VAL A 52 12.81 -3.55 0.35
N ASP A 53 14.09 -3.23 0.19
CA ASP A 53 15.04 -3.08 1.29
C ASP A 53 14.61 -1.91 2.21
N ASP A 54 14.13 -0.80 1.62
CA ASP A 54 13.57 0.32 2.39
C ASP A 54 12.35 -0.11 3.21
N ILE A 55 11.52 -0.99 2.64
CA ILE A 55 10.38 -1.57 3.34
C ILE A 55 10.83 -2.42 4.52
N GLU A 56 11.77 -3.32 4.31
CA GLU A 56 12.24 -4.24 5.36
C GLU A 56 12.89 -3.47 6.52
N VAL A 57 13.65 -2.41 6.23
CA VAL A 57 14.33 -1.59 7.24
C VAL A 57 13.35 -0.72 8.02
N PHE A 58 12.37 -0.09 7.36
CA PHE A 58 11.48 0.90 7.96
C PHE A 58 10.03 0.43 8.08
N GLU A 59 9.80 -0.88 8.14
CA GLU A 59 8.48 -1.50 7.98
C GLU A 59 7.42 -0.90 8.90
N GLU A 60 7.72 -0.75 10.18
CA GLU A 60 6.78 -0.20 11.18
C GLU A 60 6.34 1.22 10.84
N HIS A 61 7.27 2.06 10.35
CA HIS A 61 6.98 3.44 9.99
C HIS A 61 6.15 3.52 8.71
N ILE A 62 6.50 2.72 7.70
CA ILE A 62 5.77 2.65 6.43
C ILE A 62 4.36 2.14 6.64
N LEU A 63 4.20 1.07 7.44
CA LEU A 63 2.91 0.53 7.80
C LEU A 63 2.03 1.61 8.45
N LYS A 64 2.57 2.31 9.45
CA LYS A 64 1.87 3.42 10.12
C LYS A 64 1.47 4.52 9.15
N PHE A 65 2.36 4.95 8.26
CA PHE A 65 2.06 5.99 7.28
C PHE A 65 0.94 5.56 6.31
N LEU A 66 0.94 4.31 5.87
CA LEU A 66 -0.12 3.78 5.00
C LEU A 66 -1.45 3.67 5.73
N GLU A 67 -1.47 3.23 6.99
CA GLU A 67 -2.68 3.20 7.80
C GLU A 67 -3.25 4.61 8.00
N GLU A 68 -2.42 5.58 8.39
CA GLU A 68 -2.86 6.97 8.56
C GLU A 68 -3.37 7.58 7.25
N ALA A 69 -2.68 7.34 6.13
CA ALA A 69 -3.09 7.82 4.81
C ALA A 69 -4.44 7.24 4.38
N THR A 70 -4.66 5.95 4.60
CA THR A 70 -5.89 5.25 4.19
C THR A 70 -7.07 5.59 5.09
N LEU A 71 -6.86 5.76 6.40
CA LEU A 71 -7.89 6.21 7.33
C LEU A 71 -8.39 7.62 6.99
N LYS A 72 -7.52 8.53 6.53
CA LYS A 72 -7.90 9.86 6.03
C LYS A 72 -8.79 9.80 4.78
N LEU A 73 -8.76 8.69 4.05
CA LEU A 73 -9.61 8.41 2.89
C LEU A 73 -10.84 7.55 3.25
N GLU A 74 -11.09 7.33 4.54
CA GLU A 74 -12.16 6.45 5.05
C GLU A 74 -12.02 4.99 4.59
N ILE A 75 -10.82 4.58 4.23
CA ILE A 75 -10.48 3.19 3.87
C ILE A 75 -9.91 2.52 5.12
N GLN A 76 -10.52 1.43 5.56
CA GLN A 76 -10.00 0.58 6.65
C GLN A 76 -9.41 -0.70 6.05
N PRO A 77 -8.13 -0.69 5.64
CA PRO A 77 -7.56 -1.81 4.89
C PRO A 77 -7.33 -3.02 5.79
N SER A 78 -7.85 -4.18 5.36
CA SER A 78 -7.45 -5.49 5.88
C SER A 78 -6.14 -5.98 5.26
N PHE A 79 -5.75 -5.40 4.13
CA PHE A 79 -4.58 -5.87 3.40
C PHE A 79 -3.73 -4.68 2.93
N LEU A 80 -2.56 -4.54 3.52
CA LEU A 80 -1.53 -3.59 3.10
C LEU A 80 -0.34 -4.37 2.54
N PHE A 81 0.07 -4.02 1.33
CA PHE A 81 1.19 -4.68 0.68
C PHE A 81 1.87 -3.76 -0.33
N ALA A 82 3.15 -3.99 -0.56
CA ALA A 82 3.89 -3.45 -1.67
C ALA A 82 3.85 -4.41 -2.86
N ARG A 83 3.66 -3.86 -4.05
CA ARG A 83 3.79 -4.59 -5.30
C ARG A 83 5.21 -4.37 -5.84
N LEU A 84 5.95 -5.44 -6.06
CA LEU A 84 7.31 -5.40 -6.55
C LEU A 84 7.34 -5.47 -8.08
N ILE A 85 8.35 -4.83 -8.69
CA ILE A 85 8.66 -5.06 -10.11
C ILE A 85 9.41 -6.40 -10.20
N PRO A 86 8.89 -7.40 -10.93
CA PRO A 86 9.52 -8.71 -10.98
C PRO A 86 10.97 -8.64 -11.48
N GLY A 87 11.87 -9.28 -10.75
CA GLY A 87 13.30 -9.34 -11.09
C GLY A 87 14.11 -8.12 -10.64
N THR A 88 13.52 -7.19 -9.87
CA THR A 88 14.24 -6.06 -9.27
C THR A 88 13.87 -5.90 -7.79
N ALA A 89 14.58 -5.02 -7.08
CA ALA A 89 14.23 -4.59 -5.73
C ALA A 89 13.18 -3.45 -5.71
N GLU A 90 12.76 -2.95 -6.88
CA GLU A 90 11.91 -1.77 -7.00
C GLU A 90 10.46 -2.06 -6.62
N VAL A 91 9.86 -1.12 -5.90
CA VAL A 91 8.44 -1.12 -5.57
C VAL A 91 7.68 -0.38 -6.67
N ALA A 92 6.75 -1.06 -7.31
CA ALA A 92 5.86 -0.48 -8.32
C ALA A 92 4.74 0.35 -7.68
N SER A 93 4.14 -0.16 -6.60
CA SER A 93 3.05 0.51 -5.89
C SER A 93 2.88 0.04 -4.45
N LEU A 94 2.35 0.91 -3.60
CA LEU A 94 1.83 0.57 -2.28
C LEU A 94 0.31 0.42 -2.38
N ASN A 95 -0.21 -0.65 -1.81
CA ASN A 95 -1.61 -1.05 -1.99
C ASN A 95 -2.29 -1.18 -0.64
N ALA A 96 -3.49 -0.64 -0.55
CA ALA A 96 -4.37 -0.76 0.60
C ALA A 96 -5.73 -1.26 0.17
N ARG A 97 -6.14 -2.43 0.67
CA ARG A 97 -7.35 -3.09 0.21
C ARG A 97 -8.23 -3.55 1.36
N MET A 98 -9.53 -3.38 1.17
CA MET A 98 -10.58 -4.09 1.85
C MET A 98 -10.89 -5.35 1.03
N LEU A 99 -10.46 -6.52 1.53
CA LEU A 99 -10.67 -7.77 0.81
C LEU A 99 -12.06 -8.36 1.05
N CYS A 100 -12.64 -8.96 0.02
CA CYS A 100 -13.76 -9.88 0.20
C CYS A 100 -13.26 -11.25 0.69
N ASP A 101 -14.15 -12.07 1.25
CA ASP A 101 -13.83 -13.40 1.81
C ASP A 101 -13.12 -14.33 0.82
N ARG A 102 -13.42 -14.19 -0.47
CA ARG A 102 -12.76 -14.98 -1.52
C ARG A 102 -11.29 -14.58 -1.63
N CYS A 103 -11.01 -13.29 -1.83
CA CYS A 103 -9.64 -12.81 -1.99
C CYS A 103 -8.81 -12.97 -0.72
N TYR A 104 -9.40 -12.78 0.47
CA TYR A 104 -8.70 -13.02 1.74
C TYR A 104 -8.16 -14.45 1.82
N ARG A 105 -8.98 -15.45 1.47
CA ARG A 105 -8.56 -16.87 1.50
C ARG A 105 -7.40 -17.19 0.57
N ASP A 106 -7.27 -16.47 -0.55
CA ASP A 106 -6.17 -16.69 -1.48
C ASP A 106 -4.83 -16.26 -0.88
N PHE A 107 -4.80 -15.15 -0.13
CA PHE A 107 -3.58 -14.64 0.53
C PHE A 107 -3.31 -15.28 1.89
N ALA A 108 -4.36 -15.63 2.65
CA ALA A 108 -4.22 -16.22 3.99
C ALA A 108 -3.65 -17.65 3.98
N ARG A 109 -3.53 -18.28 2.81
CA ARG A 109 -2.90 -19.61 2.64
C ARG A 109 -1.38 -19.53 2.46
N GLY A 110 -0.84 -18.35 2.18
CA GLY A 110 0.60 -18.16 2.04
C GLY A 110 1.29 -18.09 3.40
N GLU A 111 2.53 -18.58 3.45
CA GLU A 111 3.40 -18.41 4.62
C GLU A 111 4.37 -17.24 4.37
N GLY A 112 4.69 -16.50 5.43
CA GLY A 112 5.64 -15.38 5.37
C GLY A 112 5.08 -14.10 4.71
N LYS A 113 5.99 -13.16 4.42
CA LYS A 113 5.65 -11.84 3.87
C LYS A 113 5.58 -11.79 2.35
N GLN A 114 6.11 -12.79 1.65
CA GLN A 114 6.12 -12.83 0.19
C GLN A 114 5.44 -14.12 -0.31
N PRO A 115 4.09 -14.18 -0.29
CA PRO A 115 3.38 -15.35 -0.80
C PRO A 115 3.53 -15.50 -2.33
N ARG A 116 3.97 -14.43 -3.01
CA ARG A 116 4.25 -14.38 -4.45
C ARG A 116 5.46 -13.49 -4.71
N PRO A 117 6.21 -13.68 -5.80
CA PRO A 117 7.37 -12.85 -6.13
C PRO A 117 7.06 -11.36 -6.35
N ASP A 118 5.80 -11.02 -6.64
CA ASP A 118 5.37 -9.66 -6.94
C ASP A 118 4.74 -8.93 -5.74
N ILE A 119 4.67 -9.55 -4.56
CA ILE A 119 4.00 -9.01 -3.38
C ILE A 119 4.89 -9.11 -2.15
N TYR A 120 5.01 -8.00 -1.42
CA TYR A 120 5.50 -7.96 -0.05
C TYR A 120 4.37 -7.49 0.89
N ILE A 121 3.94 -8.35 1.80
CA ILE A 121 2.85 -8.11 2.75
C ILE A 121 3.38 -7.32 3.95
N LEU A 122 2.76 -6.16 4.20
CA LEU A 122 2.95 -5.35 5.40
C LEU A 122 1.92 -5.71 6.48
N LYS A 123 0.67 -5.98 6.06
CA LYS A 123 -0.44 -6.32 6.95
C LYS A 123 -1.45 -7.18 6.22
N LEU A 124 -1.90 -8.25 6.86
CA LEU A 124 -3.05 -9.04 6.41
C LEU A 124 -3.90 -9.41 7.64
N GLU A 125 -5.14 -8.91 7.67
CA GLU A 125 -6.12 -9.15 8.72
C GLU A 125 -7.42 -9.66 8.12
N LYS A 126 -8.12 -10.51 8.86
CA LYS A 126 -9.47 -10.92 8.48
C LYS A 126 -10.43 -9.78 8.80
N ASN A 127 -11.15 -9.29 7.79
CA ASN A 127 -12.27 -8.38 8.01
C ASN A 127 -13.27 -9.04 8.99
N LYS A 128 -13.66 -8.31 10.04
CA LYS A 128 -14.67 -8.76 11.02
C LYS A 128 -16.07 -8.65 10.46
#